data_AF-A0A1H3IJI5-F1
#
_entry.id   AF-A0A1H3IJI5-F1
#
_cell.length_a   1.000
_cell.length_b   1.000
_cell.length_c   1.000
_cell.angle_alpha   90.00
_cell.angle_beta   90.00
_cell.angle_gamma   90.00
#
_symmetry.space_group_name_H-M   'P 1'
#
loop_
_entity.id
_entity.type
_entity.pdbx_description
1 polymer ?
#
loop_
_entity_poly.entity_id
_entity_poly.type
_entity_poly.pdbx_seq_one_letter_code
_entity_poly.pdbx_strand_id
1 'polypeptide(L)'
;MYANYLDYTLEFRNDQLPGDGEARIIKSIEKASRLADSYIRSAGLDAPISDAEAIEDIKGFVLDIARYYLWNENPTDEQRLRFEDARRWLEGLGTGRNRIRTATQESRKSGFHNVRLIRS
;
A
#
# COMPACT_ATOMS: atom_id res chain seq x y z
N MET A 1 -2.06 -9.74 0.46
CA MET A 1 -1.32 -8.98 1.49
C MET A 1 0.07 -8.75 0.92
N TYR A 2 0.60 -7.53 0.96
CA TYR A 2 1.85 -7.18 0.24
C TYR A 2 3.12 -7.28 1.09
N ALA A 3 2.96 -7.38 2.40
CA ALA A 3 4.03 -7.61 3.36
C ALA A 3 3.53 -8.60 4.41
N ASN A 4 4.44 -9.17 5.20
CA ASN A 4 4.13 -10.00 6.35
C ASN A 4 4.83 -9.48 7.62
N TYR A 5 4.60 -10.15 8.76
CA TYR A 5 5.21 -9.77 10.04
C TYR A 5 6.75 -9.78 10.00
N LEU A 6 7.36 -10.77 9.34
CA LEU A 6 8.80 -10.86 9.22
C LEU A 6 9.36 -9.66 8.43
N ASP A 7 8.74 -9.30 7.29
CA ASP A 7 9.12 -8.11 6.52
C ASP A 7 9.13 -6.85 7.39
N TYR A 8 8.08 -6.67 8.20
CA TYR A 8 7.96 -5.52 9.11
C TYR A 8 9.09 -5.49 10.15
N THR A 9 9.33 -6.62 10.84
CA THR A 9 10.38 -6.69 11.86
C THR A 9 11.79 -6.53 11.29
N LEU A 10 12.01 -6.98 10.04
CA LEU A 10 13.29 -6.82 9.35
C LEU A 10 13.55 -5.37 8.95
N GLU A 11 12.52 -4.64 8.52
CA GLU A 11 12.58 -3.24 8.11
C GLU A 11 12.71 -2.31 9.33
N PHE A 12 11.87 -2.51 10.36
CA PHE A 12 11.77 -1.64 11.53
C PHE A 12 12.31 -2.29 12.81
N ARG A 13 13.51 -2.89 12.74
CA ARG A 13 14.15 -3.62 13.86
C ARG A 13 14.24 -2.85 15.17
N ASN A 14 14.23 -1.52 15.11
CA ASN A 14 14.39 -0.64 16.26
C ASN A 14 13.06 -0.23 16.90
N ASP A 15 11.92 -0.62 16.32
CA ASP A 15 10.61 -0.28 16.88
C ASP A 15 10.36 -1.04 18.18
N GLN A 16 10.04 -0.31 19.24
CA GLN A 16 9.61 -0.88 20.51
C GLN A 16 8.15 -1.35 20.37
N LEU A 17 7.97 -2.65 20.16
CA LEU A 17 6.66 -3.24 19.98
C LEU A 17 6.00 -3.57 21.34
N PRO A 18 4.70 -3.28 21.51
CA PRO A 18 3.96 -3.74 22.69
C PRO A 18 3.82 -5.27 22.72
N GLY A 19 3.48 -5.85 23.87
CA GLY A 19 3.42 -7.31 24.07
C GLY A 19 2.44 -8.06 23.15
N ASP A 20 1.44 -7.37 22.59
CA ASP A 20 0.50 -7.86 21.56
C ASP A 20 0.89 -7.41 20.13
N GLY A 21 2.16 -7.04 19.94
CA GLY A 21 2.67 -6.35 18.76
C GLY A 21 2.47 -7.11 17.45
N GLU A 22 2.64 -8.45 17.45
CA GLU A 22 2.49 -9.25 16.23
C GLU A 22 1.07 -9.18 15.65
N ALA A 23 0.04 -9.44 16.47
CA ALA A 23 -1.34 -9.40 16.01
C ALA A 23 -1.75 -8.00 15.54
N ARG A 24 -1.27 -6.96 16.22
CA ARG A 24 -1.49 -5.57 15.81
C ARG A 24 -0.79 -5.23 14.50
N ILE A 25 0.45 -5.68 14.31
CA ILE A 25 1.22 -5.49 13.07
C ILE A 25 0.50 -6.15 11.90
N ILE A 26 0.09 -7.42 12.04
CA ILE A 26 -0.63 -8.14 10.99
C ILE A 26 -1.91 -7.38 10.60
N LYS A 27 -2.69 -6.94 11.58
CA LYS A 27 -3.92 -6.15 11.34
C LYS A 27 -3.63 -4.81 10.64
N SER A 28 -2.54 -4.14 11.00
CA SER A 28 -2.12 -2.89 10.37
C SER A 28 -1.65 -3.10 8.93
N ILE A 29 -0.89 -4.17 8.66
CA ILE A 29 -0.46 -4.56 7.31
C ILE A 29 -1.66 -4.93 6.44
N GLU A 30 -2.64 -5.65 6.98
CA GLU A 30 -3.89 -5.94 6.28
C GLU A 30 -4.63 -4.67 5.87
N LYS A 31 -4.75 -3.72 6.80
CA LYS A 31 -5.40 -2.43 6.55
C LYS A 31 -4.65 -1.62 5.49
N ALA A 32 -3.33 -1.57 5.58
CA ALA A 32 -2.47 -0.91 4.60
C ALA A 32 -2.56 -1.58 3.21
N SER A 33 -2.60 -2.92 3.16
CA SER A 33 -2.75 -3.68 1.92
C SER A 33 -4.10 -3.39 1.24
N ARG A 34 -5.20 -3.30 2.00
CA ARG A 34 -6.52 -2.95 1.45
C ARG A 34 -6.55 -1.52 0.89
N LEU A 35 -5.80 -0.60 1.50
CA LEU A 35 -5.63 0.75 0.99
C LEU A 35 -4.87 0.72 -0.35
N ALA A 36 -3.74 0.01 -0.41
CA ALA A 36 -2.96 -0.16 -1.64
C ALA A 36 -3.80 -0.80 -2.76
N ASP A 37 -4.57 -1.85 -2.46
CA ASP A 37 -5.51 -2.49 -3.41
C ASP A 37 -6.46 -1.48 -4.06
N SER A 38 -6.96 -0.53 -3.29
CA SER A 38 -7.89 0.49 -3.80
C SER A 38 -7.23 1.39 -4.83
N TYR A 39 -5.98 1.79 -4.59
CA TYR A 39 -5.19 2.58 -5.55
C TYR A 39 -4.77 1.76 -6.79
N ILE A 40 -4.34 0.51 -6.59
CA ILE A 40 -3.98 -0.42 -7.67
C ILE A 40 -5.17 -0.63 -8.63
N ARG A 41 -6.38 -0.88 -8.09
CA ARG A 41 -7.60 -1.00 -8.91
C ARG A 41 -7.90 0.29 -9.67
N SER A 42 -7.73 1.45 -9.04
CA SER A 42 -7.93 2.74 -9.72
C SER A 42 -6.92 3.01 -10.85
N ALA A 43 -5.74 2.39 -10.78
CA ALA A 43 -4.72 2.41 -11.83
C ALA A 43 -4.99 1.39 -12.96
N GLY A 44 -6.11 0.66 -12.89
CA GLY A 44 -6.55 -0.31 -13.89
C GLY A 44 -5.83 -1.66 -13.82
N LEU A 45 -5.21 -1.98 -12.69
CA LEU A 45 -4.61 -3.29 -12.43
C LEU A 45 -5.55 -4.17 -11.61
N ASP A 46 -5.44 -5.48 -11.76
CA ASP A 46 -6.11 -6.42 -10.87
C ASP A 46 -5.46 -6.39 -9.48
N ALA A 47 -6.30 -6.44 -8.44
CA ALA A 47 -5.83 -6.48 -7.05
C ALA A 47 -6.56 -7.57 -6.25
N PRO A 48 -5.84 -8.38 -5.46
CA PRO A 48 -4.43 -8.20 -5.08
C PRO A 48 -3.45 -8.58 -6.19
N ILE A 49 -2.34 -7.83 -6.30
CA ILE A 49 -1.24 -8.19 -7.21
C ILE A 49 -0.58 -9.48 -6.68
N SER A 50 -0.29 -10.40 -7.60
CA SER A 50 0.40 -11.68 -7.34
C SER A 50 1.83 -11.72 -7.87
N ASP A 51 2.21 -10.77 -8.72
CA ASP A 51 3.55 -10.67 -9.30
C ASP A 51 4.58 -10.24 -8.26
N ALA A 52 5.64 -11.03 -8.09
CA ALA A 52 6.61 -10.84 -7.01
C ALA A 52 7.39 -9.52 -7.13
N GLU A 53 7.79 -9.12 -8.35
CA GLU A 53 8.54 -7.88 -8.56
C GLU A 53 7.67 -6.66 -8.25
N ALA A 54 6.42 -6.68 -8.72
CA ALA A 54 5.46 -5.62 -8.42
C ALA A 54 5.08 -5.57 -6.93
N ILE A 55 5.07 -6.71 -6.23
CA ILE A 55 4.86 -6.74 -4.78
C ILE A 55 6.03 -6.05 -4.06
N GLU A 56 7.28 -6.29 -4.45
CA GLU A 56 8.44 -5.61 -3.85
C GLU A 56 8.37 -4.08 -4.03
N ASP A 57 7.93 -3.59 -5.20
CA ASP A 57 7.75 -2.16 -5.46
C ASP A 57 6.73 -1.49 -4.52
N ILE A 58 5.73 -2.24 -4.03
CA ILE A 58 4.66 -1.73 -3.16
C ILE A 58 4.96 -1.98 -1.68
N LYS A 59 5.77 -3.00 -1.37
CA LYS A 59 5.99 -3.50 -0.02
C LYS A 59 6.43 -2.40 0.95
N GLY A 60 7.41 -1.59 0.57
CA GLY A 60 7.93 -0.51 1.41
C GLY A 60 6.84 0.49 1.82
N PHE A 61 6.03 0.93 0.86
CA PHE A 61 4.93 1.86 1.12
C PHE A 61 3.85 1.26 2.03
N VAL A 62 3.54 -0.03 1.85
CA VAL A 62 2.60 -0.75 2.72
C VAL A 62 3.14 -0.86 4.14
N LEU A 63 4.44 -1.12 4.31
CA LEU A 63 5.09 -1.18 5.61
C LEU A 63 5.08 0.18 6.32
N ASP A 64 5.40 1.28 5.63
CA ASP A 64 5.34 2.63 6.20
C ASP A 64 3.93 3.02 6.65
N ILE A 65 2.91 2.67 5.86
CA ILE A 65 1.51 2.91 6.21
C ILE A 65 1.09 2.03 7.41
N ALA A 66 1.51 0.76 7.44
CA ALA A 66 1.24 -0.15 8.55
C ALA A 66 1.88 0.36 9.84
N ARG A 67 3.12 0.85 9.77
CA ARG A 67 3.84 1.49 10.88
C ARG A 67 3.03 2.66 11.41
N TYR A 68 2.60 3.59 10.56
CA TYR A 68 1.77 4.71 11.01
C TYR A 68 0.45 4.26 11.67
N TYR A 69 -0.21 3.22 11.16
CA TYR A 69 -1.42 2.70 11.79
C TYR A 69 -1.21 2.08 13.18
N LEU A 70 0.01 1.62 13.50
CA LEU A 70 0.33 1.10 14.83
C LEU A 70 0.43 2.19 15.90
N TRP A 71 0.96 3.37 15.54
CA TRP A 71 1.13 4.54 16.41
C TRP A 71 0.19 5.70 16.07
N ASN A 72 -0.95 5.44 15.43
CA ASN A 72 -1.84 6.50 14.94
C ASN A 72 -2.31 7.50 16.02
N GLU A 73 -2.34 7.10 17.29
CA GLU A 73 -2.66 7.97 18.42
C GLU A 73 -1.54 8.98 18.74
N ASN A 74 -0.27 8.58 18.59
CA ASN A 74 0.90 9.40 18.88
C ASN A 74 2.05 9.08 17.91
N PRO A 75 1.90 9.39 16.61
CA PRO A 75 2.94 9.09 15.63
C PRO A 75 4.08 10.11 15.78
N THR A 76 5.32 9.65 15.64
CA THR A 76 6.46 10.55 15.50
C THR A 76 6.38 11.32 14.17
N ASP A 77 7.07 12.45 14.08
CA ASP A 77 7.11 13.22 12.82
C ASP A 77 7.71 12.42 11.66
N GLU A 78 8.70 11.56 11.93
CA GLU A 78 9.26 10.65 10.93
C GLU A 78 8.19 9.68 10.41
N GLN A 79 7.43 9.03 11.29
CA GLN A 79 6.36 8.11 10.90
C GLN A 79 5.26 8.82 10.11
N ARG A 80 4.92 10.06 10.47
CA ARG A 80 3.95 10.87 9.72
C ARG A 80 4.46 11.21 8.32
N LEU A 81 5.71 11.67 8.19
CA LEU A 81 6.31 12.02 6.91
C LEU A 81 6.39 10.82 5.97
N ARG A 82 6.88 9.67 6.46
CA ARG A 82 6.93 8.43 5.67
C ARG A 82 5.54 7.98 5.22
N PHE A 83 4.54 8.07 6.11
CA PHE A 83 3.14 7.78 5.76
C PHE A 83 2.61 8.69 4.65
N GLU A 84 2.87 10.00 4.75
CA GLU A 84 2.42 10.98 3.75
C GLU A 84 3.09 10.72 2.40
N ASP A 85 4.38 10.41 2.38
CA ASP A 85 5.11 10.10 1.16
C ASP A 85 4.63 8.78 0.53
N ALA A 86 4.43 7.73 1.33
CA ALA A 86 3.85 6.48 0.88
C ALA A 86 2.44 6.67 0.30
N ARG A 87 1.61 7.46 0.97
CA ARG A 87 0.27 7.79 0.48
C ARG A 87 0.31 8.59 -0.82
N ARG A 88 1.17 9.60 -0.92
CA ARG A 88 1.38 10.38 -2.16
C ARG A 88 1.83 9.49 -3.31
N TRP A 89 2.67 8.50 -3.02
CA TRP A 89 3.10 7.55 -4.04
C TRP A 89 1.93 6.69 -4.57
N LEU A 90 1.09 6.17 -3.68
CA LEU A 90 -0.12 5.41 -4.04
C LEU A 90 -1.17 6.28 -4.77
N GLU A 91 -1.36 7.51 -4.36
CA GLU A 91 -2.19 8.49 -5.09
C GLU A 91 -1.60 8.77 -6.48
N GLY A 92 -0.27 8.84 -6.58
CA GLY A 92 0.46 8.91 -7.83
C GLY A 92 0.20 7.71 -8.74
N LEU A 93 0.08 6.51 -8.16
CA LEU A 93 -0.26 5.29 -8.90
C LEU A 93 -1.69 5.37 -9.48
N GLY A 94 -2.68 5.71 -8.64
CA GLY A 94 -4.08 5.84 -9.09
C GLY A 94 -4.30 6.93 -10.14
N THR A 95 -3.49 8.00 -10.11
CA THR A 95 -3.53 9.08 -11.12
C THR A 95 -2.67 8.79 -12.35
N GLY A 96 -1.88 7.71 -12.35
CA GLY A 96 -0.96 7.33 -13.42
C GLY A 96 0.33 8.15 -13.50
N ARG A 97 0.65 8.92 -12.45
CA ARG A 97 1.95 9.59 -12.27
C ARG A 97 3.04 8.56 -11.97
N ASN A 98 2.75 7.63 -11.08
CA ASN A 98 3.60 6.49 -10.77
C ASN A 98 3.09 5.27 -11.52
N ARG A 99 3.99 4.34 -11.82
CA ARG A 99 3.65 3.14 -12.57
C ARG A 99 4.21 1.91 -11.92
N ILE A 100 3.42 0.85 -12.00
CA ILE A 100 3.82 -0.51 -11.64
C ILE A 100 3.67 -1.36 -12.90
N ARG A 101 4.62 -2.26 -13.09
CA ARG A 101 4.60 -3.26 -14.13
C ARG A 101 4.56 -4.63 -13.47
N THR A 102 3.62 -5.44 -13.90
CA THR A 102 3.56 -6.87 -13.63
C THR A 102 3.91 -7.60 -14.91
N ALA A 103 4.20 -8.90 -14.84
CA ALA A 103 4.43 -9.72 -16.04
C ALA A 103 3.28 -9.65 -17.07
N THR A 104 2.03 -9.39 -16.63
CA THR A 104 0.82 -9.44 -17.47
C THR A 104 0.16 -8.09 -17.73
N GLN A 105 0.39 -7.10 -16.86
CA GLN A 105 -0.31 -5.82 -16.85
C GLN A 105 0.64 -4.67 -16.50
N GLU A 106 0.49 -3.53 -17.17
CA GLU A 106 1.13 -2.26 -16.78
C GLU A 106 0.05 -1.29 -16.32
N SER A 107 0.28 -0.61 -15.19
CA SER A 107 -0.64 0.41 -14.68
C SER A 107 -0.85 1.50 -15.73
N ARG A 108 -2.10 1.82 -16.04
CA ARG A 108 -2.44 2.80 -17.07
C ARG A 108 -2.85 4.11 -16.41
N LYS A 109 -2.55 5.23 -17.07
CA LYS A 109 -3.17 6.50 -16.71
C LYS A 109 -4.67 6.33 -16.85
N SER A 110 -5.41 6.52 -15.76
CA SER A 110 -6.87 6.59 -15.78
C SER A 110 -7.29 7.82 -16.58
N GLY A 111 -7.29 7.70 -17.91
CA GLY A 111 -8.08 8.56 -18.77
C GLY A 111 -9.53 8.15 -18.56
N PHE A 112 -10.37 9.10 -18.15
CA PHE A 112 -11.81 8.96 -17.92
C PHE A 112 -12.40 7.80 -18.72
N HIS A 113 -12.71 6.69 -18.05
CA HIS A 113 -13.52 5.65 -18.66
C HIS A 113 -14.90 6.28 -18.85
N ASN A 114 -15.28 6.53 -20.10
CA ASN A 114 -16.65 6.88 -20.46
C ASN A 114 -17.56 5.77 -19.94
N VAL A 115 -18.13 5.94 -18.75
CA VAL A 115 -19.18 5.07 -18.22
C VAL A 115 -20.37 5.24 -19.15
N ARG A 116 -20.49 4.35 -20.15
CA ARG A 116 -21.72 4.20 -20.93
C ARG A 116 -22.77 3.65 -19.98
N LEU A 117 -23.57 4.53 -19.40
CA LEU A 117 -24.84 4.20 -18.78
C LEU A 117 -25.74 3.61 -19.87
N ILE A 118 -25.76 2.28 -19.99
CA ILE A 118 -26.78 1.58 -20.78
C ILE A 118 -28.05 1.67 -19.94
N ARG A 119 -28.97 2.54 -20.35
CA ARG A 119 -30.35 2.53 -19.86
C ARG A 119 -31.07 1.40 -20.61
N SER A 120 -31.44 0.35 -19.90
CA SER A 120 -32.37 -0.69 -20.34
C SER A 120 -33.79 -0.17 -20.43
#